data_AF-A0A9W9Y2W3-F1
#
_entry.id   AF-A0A9W9Y2W3-F1
#
_cell.length_a   1.000
_cell.length_b   1.000
_cell.length_c   1.000
_cell.angle_alpha   90.00
_cell.angle_beta   90.00
_cell.angle_gamma   90.00
#
_symmetry.space_group_name_H-M   'P 1'
#
loop_
_entity.id
_entity.type
_entity.pdbx_description
1 polymer ?
#
loop_
_entity_poly.entity_id
_entity_poly.type
_entity_poly.pdbx_seq_one_letter_code
_entity_poly.pdbx_strand_id
1 'polypeptide(L)'
;MTRKRSWGSCQPKASRIRTLSECADPTANSHSIQSANLPSVDITTSTSRSTPSLAIMAAINKIAPNSPSRQHPSELETAIAGALFDLESNTQDLKASLRPLQFVSAREVEVGHGKKAIIVFVPVPLLANFHKIQQRLTRELEKKFSDRHVLFVAQRRILPRPKRSANSRTTQTQKRPRSRTLTAVHDAILSDLVYPVEIVGKRTRTKEDGSKTLKVILDEKERGGVDHRLDAYGEVYRRLTGRAVVFEFPQSGAEF
;
A
#
# COMPACT_ATOMS: atom_id res chain seq x y z
N MET A 1 -50.27 35.04 -31.12
CA MET A 1 -50.36 35.77 -29.83
C MET A 1 -49.28 35.28 -28.89
N THR A 2 -48.20 36.06 -28.81
CA THR A 2 -46.94 35.79 -28.10
C THR A 2 -47.02 36.30 -26.66
N ARG A 3 -46.81 35.42 -25.66
CA ARG A 3 -46.71 35.80 -24.24
C ARG A 3 -45.28 36.22 -23.89
N LYS A 4 -45.05 37.54 -23.83
CA LYS A 4 -43.88 38.19 -23.20
C LYS A 4 -43.88 37.85 -21.70
N ARG A 5 -42.77 37.31 -21.17
CA ARG A 5 -42.46 37.34 -19.73
C ARG A 5 -41.35 38.35 -19.50
N SER A 6 -41.67 39.40 -18.79
CA SER A 6 -40.81 40.51 -18.40
C SER A 6 -39.81 40.08 -17.32
N TRP A 7 -38.56 40.52 -17.49
CA TRP A 7 -37.48 40.42 -16.52
C TRP A 7 -37.66 41.51 -15.45
N GLY A 8 -37.68 41.10 -14.18
CA GLY A 8 -37.70 42.00 -13.03
C GLY A 8 -36.30 42.13 -12.44
N SER A 9 -35.70 43.30 -12.63
CA SER A 9 -34.47 43.77 -12.01
C SER A 9 -34.62 43.96 -10.49
N CYS A 10 -33.69 43.45 -9.69
CA CYS A 10 -33.60 43.76 -8.26
C CYS A 10 -32.13 43.99 -7.86
N GLN A 11 -31.79 45.26 -7.61
CA GLN A 11 -30.54 45.80 -7.07
C GLN A 11 -30.95 47.10 -6.33
N PRO A 12 -30.11 47.66 -5.43
CA PRO A 12 -29.91 47.29 -4.04
C PRO A 12 -30.44 48.40 -3.09
N LYS A 13 -30.62 48.12 -1.79
CA LYS A 13 -30.88 49.17 -0.78
C LYS A 13 -29.70 49.30 0.17
N ALA A 14 -29.09 50.49 0.11
CA ALA A 14 -28.09 51.00 1.04
C ALA A 14 -28.76 51.79 2.18
N SER A 15 -28.25 51.62 3.39
CA SER A 15 -28.28 52.55 4.55
C SER A 15 -27.55 51.82 5.69
N ARG A 16 -26.68 52.38 6.53
CA ARG A 16 -26.25 53.74 6.80
C ARG A 16 -24.93 53.67 7.58
N ILE A 17 -24.14 54.71 7.40
CA ILE A 17 -22.85 55.09 8.01
C ILE A 17 -22.84 55.01 9.56
N ARG A 18 -21.71 54.55 10.13
CA ARG A 18 -21.02 55.20 11.26
C ARG A 18 -19.50 54.89 11.24
N THR A 19 -18.75 55.98 11.05
CA THR A 19 -17.37 56.27 11.45
C THR A 19 -17.15 55.99 12.96
N LEU A 20 -15.98 55.84 13.58
CA LEU A 20 -14.60 56.27 13.35
C LEU A 20 -13.73 55.57 14.44
N SER A 21 -12.40 55.68 14.31
CA SER A 21 -11.33 55.54 15.33
C SER A 21 -11.08 54.14 15.94
N GLU A 22 -9.98 53.45 15.65
CA GLU A 22 -8.57 53.79 15.95
C GLU A 22 -8.25 53.57 17.43
N CYS A 23 -7.32 52.63 17.68
CA CYS A 23 -6.24 52.66 18.66
C CYS A 23 -5.69 51.22 18.82
N ALA A 24 -4.58 50.98 18.12
CA ALA A 24 -3.60 49.99 18.53
C ALA A 24 -2.78 50.60 19.67
N ASP A 25 -2.42 49.79 20.68
CA ASP A 25 -1.21 50.04 21.45
C ASP A 25 -0.63 48.72 22.00
N PRO A 26 0.68 48.50 21.83
CA PRO A 26 1.47 47.52 22.54
C PRO A 26 2.08 48.17 23.80
N THR A 27 2.21 47.44 24.90
CA THR A 27 3.06 47.90 26.01
C THR A 27 3.81 46.75 26.63
N ALA A 28 5.13 46.86 26.50
CA ALA A 28 6.11 46.07 27.22
C ALA A 28 6.59 46.84 28.47
N ASN A 29 7.16 46.06 29.39
CA ASN A 29 8.11 46.41 30.45
C ASN A 29 7.60 47.06 31.75
N SER A 30 7.80 46.37 32.87
CA SER A 30 9.07 46.43 33.62
C SER A 30 8.96 45.69 34.95
N HIS A 31 9.93 44.83 35.28
CA HIS A 31 10.47 44.73 36.64
C HIS A 31 11.90 44.21 36.57
N SER A 32 12.80 45.08 37.04
CA SER A 32 14.22 44.89 37.27
C SER A 32 14.48 44.02 38.50
N ILE A 33 15.27 42.95 38.38
CA ILE A 33 16.06 42.40 39.49
C ILE A 33 17.42 41.91 38.94
N GLN A 34 18.45 42.67 39.35
CA GLN A 34 19.81 42.30 39.80
C GLN A 34 20.66 41.28 39.02
N SER A 35 21.87 41.76 38.73
CA SER A 35 23.08 41.03 38.35
C SER A 35 23.45 39.91 39.32
N ALA A 36 23.73 38.71 38.79
CA ALA A 36 24.68 37.77 39.38
C ALA A 36 25.11 36.69 38.36
N ASN A 37 26.42 36.59 38.17
CA ASN A 37 27.22 35.41 37.83
C ASN A 37 26.90 34.55 36.60
N LEU A 38 27.81 34.68 35.63
CA LEU A 38 28.24 33.60 34.74
C LEU A 38 28.64 32.36 35.57
N PRO A 39 28.23 31.17 35.11
CA PRO A 39 29.25 30.14 34.87
C PRO A 39 29.17 29.60 33.44
N SER A 40 30.34 29.54 32.81
CA SER A 40 30.63 28.82 31.59
C SER A 40 30.23 27.34 31.77
N VAL A 41 29.34 26.84 30.90
CA VAL A 41 29.06 25.41 30.80
C VAL A 41 29.18 25.01 29.34
N ASP A 42 30.17 24.17 29.08
CA ASP A 42 30.53 23.62 27.78
C ASP A 42 29.35 22.93 27.10
N ILE A 43 28.92 23.45 25.95
CA ILE A 43 28.04 22.73 25.03
C ILE A 43 28.93 22.01 24.01
N THR A 44 29.47 20.87 24.41
CA THR A 44 29.86 19.80 23.48
C THR A 44 28.73 18.77 23.45
N THR A 45 27.68 19.06 22.67
CA THR A 45 26.77 18.01 22.18
C THR A 45 26.91 17.95 20.67
N SER A 46 27.92 17.21 20.24
CA SER A 46 27.99 16.65 18.90
C SER A 46 26.78 15.73 18.73
N THR A 47 25.72 16.27 18.13
CA THR A 47 24.66 15.46 17.54
C THR A 47 25.30 14.71 16.38
N SER A 48 25.77 13.49 16.65
CA SER A 48 26.18 12.55 15.62
C SER A 48 24.94 12.22 14.78
N ARG A 49 24.74 12.95 13.69
CA ARG A 49 24.02 12.39 12.54
C ARG A 49 24.86 11.21 12.09
N SER A 50 24.49 10.02 12.55
CA SER A 50 25.01 8.78 12.01
C SER A 50 24.73 8.80 10.50
N THR A 51 25.76 9.02 9.71
CA THR A 51 25.70 8.76 8.28
C THR A 51 25.37 7.27 8.15
N PRO A 52 24.24 6.89 7.52
CA PRO A 52 23.98 5.47 7.29
C PRO A 52 25.11 4.93 6.42
N SER A 53 25.64 3.77 6.78
CA SER A 53 26.73 3.11 6.07
C SER A 53 26.37 2.94 4.59
N LEU A 54 27.38 2.92 3.70
CA LEU A 54 27.17 2.80 2.24
C LEU A 54 26.30 1.60 1.85
N ALA A 55 26.36 0.51 2.61
CA ALA A 55 25.52 -0.67 2.41
C ALA A 55 24.02 -0.40 2.70
N ILE A 56 23.72 0.35 3.75
CA ILE A 56 22.34 0.76 4.10
C ILE A 56 21.79 1.69 3.02
N MET A 57 22.61 2.63 2.53
CA MET A 57 22.24 3.53 1.43
C MET A 57 21.99 2.78 0.11
N ALA A 58 22.77 1.75 -0.20
CA ALA A 58 22.59 0.93 -1.40
C ALA A 58 21.32 0.07 -1.33
N ALA A 59 20.99 -0.47 -0.16
CA ALA A 59 19.75 -1.21 0.07
C ALA A 59 18.50 -0.33 -0.10
N ILE A 60 18.55 0.94 0.35
CA ILE A 60 17.44 1.90 0.20
C ILE A 60 17.07 2.14 -1.27
N ASN A 61 18.01 1.97 -2.22
CA ASN A 61 17.71 2.13 -3.65
C ASN A 61 16.75 1.08 -4.22
N LYS A 62 16.54 -0.04 -3.51
CA LYS A 62 15.52 -1.04 -3.84
C LYS A 62 14.11 -0.61 -3.42
N ILE A 63 13.98 0.42 -2.58
CA ILE A 63 12.69 1.03 -2.26
C ILE A 63 12.34 2.03 -3.35
N ALA A 64 11.19 1.80 -3.98
CA ALA A 64 10.74 2.60 -5.12
C ALA A 64 10.51 4.07 -4.71
N PRO A 65 10.88 5.04 -5.58
CA PRO A 65 10.77 6.47 -5.29
C PRO A 65 9.33 6.96 -5.10
N ASN A 66 8.35 6.23 -5.61
CA ASN A 66 6.92 6.55 -5.51
C ASN A 66 6.29 6.13 -4.18
N SER A 67 7.07 5.51 -3.28
CA SER A 67 6.59 5.09 -1.96
C SER A 67 6.82 6.18 -0.91
N PRO A 68 5.83 6.46 -0.03
CA PRO A 68 6.08 7.28 1.17
C PRO A 68 7.14 6.65 2.09
N SER A 69 7.35 5.33 2.00
CA SER A 69 8.35 4.58 2.78
C SER A 69 9.80 4.95 2.45
N ARG A 70 10.09 5.63 1.33
CA ARG A 70 11.47 6.06 1.03
C ARG A 70 11.95 7.17 1.96
N GLN A 71 11.04 7.97 2.50
CA GLN A 71 11.38 9.08 3.42
C GLN A 71 11.57 8.59 4.85
N HIS A 72 10.85 7.54 5.26
CA HIS A 72 10.97 6.90 6.56
C HIS A 72 10.75 5.38 6.41
N PRO A 73 11.81 4.61 6.11
CA PRO A 73 11.66 3.16 5.91
C PRO A 73 11.32 2.50 7.24
N SER A 74 10.36 1.58 7.22
CA SER A 74 10.08 0.73 8.38
C SER A 74 11.19 -0.30 8.59
N GLU A 75 11.30 -0.84 9.80
CA GLU A 75 12.30 -1.87 10.13
C GLU A 75 12.16 -3.10 9.22
N LEU A 76 10.92 -3.51 8.92
CA LEU A 76 10.63 -4.61 8.00
C LEU A 76 11.07 -4.31 6.57
N GLU A 77 10.81 -3.10 6.08
CA GLU A 77 11.24 -2.69 4.73
C GLU A 77 12.76 -2.62 4.62
N THR A 78 13.44 -2.16 5.68
CA THR A 78 14.90 -2.13 5.74
C THR A 78 15.49 -3.53 5.73
N ALA A 79 14.90 -4.47 6.49
CA ALA A 79 15.31 -5.87 6.50
C ALA A 79 15.12 -6.55 5.14
N ILE A 80 13.99 -6.30 4.46
CA ILE A 80 13.73 -6.84 3.12
C ILE A 80 14.66 -6.22 2.08
N ALA A 81 14.91 -4.91 2.17
CA ALA A 81 15.85 -4.22 1.29
C ALA A 81 17.28 -4.77 1.44
N GLY A 82 17.73 -5.00 2.67
CA GLY A 82 19.01 -5.65 2.96
C GLY A 82 19.07 -7.07 2.38
N ALA A 83 18.04 -7.88 2.62
CA ALA A 83 17.96 -9.24 2.08
C ALA A 83 18.01 -9.26 0.54
N LEU A 84 17.33 -8.35 -0.14
CA LEU A 84 17.39 -8.25 -1.61
C LEU A 84 18.76 -7.81 -2.13
N PHE A 85 19.45 -6.93 -1.40
CA PHE A 85 20.82 -6.53 -1.74
C PHE A 85 21.82 -7.67 -1.55
N ASP A 86 21.68 -8.45 -0.48
CA ASP A 86 22.49 -9.63 -0.23
C ASP A 86 22.29 -10.70 -1.31
N LEU A 87 21.06 -10.87 -1.79
CA LEU A 87 20.79 -11.80 -2.90
C LEU A 87 21.41 -11.34 -4.22
N GLU A 88 21.44 -10.02 -4.47
CA GLU A 88 22.12 -9.46 -5.64
C GLU A 88 23.65 -9.68 -5.60
N SER A 89 24.26 -9.66 -4.42
CA SER A 89 25.71 -9.85 -4.26
C SER A 89 26.13 -11.32 -4.24
N ASN A 90 25.32 -12.19 -3.65
CA ASN A 90 25.67 -13.59 -3.42
C ASN A 90 25.33 -14.51 -4.61
N THR A 91 24.35 -14.15 -5.44
CA THR A 91 23.90 -15.01 -6.56
C THR A 91 24.04 -14.31 -7.91
N GLN A 92 24.96 -14.81 -8.75
CA GLN A 92 25.29 -14.19 -10.04
C GLN A 92 24.13 -14.24 -11.04
N ASP A 93 23.32 -15.30 -11.03
CA ASP A 93 22.19 -15.48 -11.95
C ASP A 93 21.02 -14.52 -11.67
N LEU A 94 20.79 -14.19 -10.39
CA LEU A 94 19.69 -13.29 -10.01
C LEU A 94 20.09 -11.83 -10.12
N LYS A 95 21.38 -11.52 -10.15
CA LYS A 95 21.92 -10.15 -10.19
C LYS A 95 21.35 -9.33 -11.36
N ALA A 96 21.33 -9.89 -12.56
CA ALA A 96 20.83 -9.19 -13.75
C ALA A 96 19.33 -8.87 -13.64
N SER A 97 18.56 -9.78 -13.04
CA SER A 97 17.12 -9.63 -12.89
C SER A 97 16.75 -8.74 -11.69
N LEU A 98 17.50 -8.80 -10.59
CA LEU A 98 17.23 -8.04 -9.35
C LEU A 98 17.69 -6.59 -9.42
N ARG A 99 18.72 -6.26 -10.21
CA ARG A 99 19.24 -4.89 -10.36
C ARG A 99 18.15 -3.85 -10.65
N PRO A 100 17.28 -4.02 -11.67
CA PRO A 100 16.21 -3.05 -11.97
C PRO A 100 14.99 -3.17 -11.05
N LEU A 101 14.91 -4.19 -10.21
CA LEU A 101 13.73 -4.45 -9.40
C LEU A 101 13.72 -3.57 -8.15
N GLN A 102 12.53 -3.04 -7.89
CA GLN A 102 12.22 -2.23 -6.73
C GLN A 102 10.89 -2.69 -6.15
N PHE A 103 10.74 -2.54 -4.85
CA PHE A 103 9.47 -2.73 -4.15
C PHE A 103 9.04 -1.41 -3.53
N VAL A 104 7.73 -1.22 -3.36
CA VAL A 104 7.16 0.02 -2.82
C VAL A 104 7.18 -0.01 -1.30
N SER A 105 6.57 -1.05 -0.73
CA SER A 105 6.41 -1.18 0.71
C SER A 105 6.25 -2.63 1.10
N ALA A 106 6.42 -2.91 2.37
CA ALA A 106 6.16 -4.23 2.94
C ALA A 106 5.19 -4.12 4.11
N ARG A 107 4.34 -5.13 4.28
CA ARG A 107 3.42 -5.23 5.41
C ARG A 107 3.47 -6.63 5.98
N GLU A 108 3.46 -6.71 7.30
CA GLU A 108 3.31 -7.97 8.01
C GLU A 108 1.84 -8.21 8.36
N VAL A 109 1.40 -9.46 8.20
CA VAL A 109 0.05 -9.92 8.50
C VAL A 109 0.14 -11.22 9.28
N GLU A 110 -0.64 -11.34 10.34
CA GLU A 110 -0.75 -12.59 11.11
C GLU A 110 -1.75 -13.53 10.43
N VAL A 111 -1.33 -14.78 10.19
CA VAL A 111 -2.07 -15.79 9.42
C VAL A 111 -2.90 -16.71 10.32
N GLY A 112 -2.93 -16.45 11.62
CA GLY A 112 -3.45 -17.42 12.59
C GLY A 112 -2.44 -18.55 12.82
N HIS A 113 -2.67 -19.35 13.86
CA HIS A 113 -1.76 -20.45 14.26
C HIS A 113 -0.32 -20.00 14.57
N GLY A 114 -0.12 -18.75 14.98
CA GLY A 114 1.20 -18.19 15.32
C GLY A 114 2.11 -17.90 14.12
N LYS A 115 1.67 -18.21 12.89
CA LYS A 115 2.42 -17.93 11.67
C LYS A 115 2.16 -16.49 11.20
N LYS A 116 3.18 -15.89 10.61
CA LYS A 116 3.09 -14.54 10.02
C LYS A 116 3.37 -14.61 8.52
N ALA A 117 2.78 -13.71 7.76
CA ALA A 117 3.03 -13.53 6.34
C ALA A 117 3.51 -12.12 6.07
N ILE A 118 4.52 -11.99 5.23
CA ILE A 118 5.04 -10.73 4.75
C ILE A 118 4.50 -10.50 3.35
N ILE A 119 3.79 -9.40 3.17
CA ILE A 119 3.27 -8.92 1.89
C ILE A 119 4.23 -7.86 1.38
N VAL A 120 4.86 -8.12 0.25
CA VAL A 120 5.71 -7.14 -0.46
C VAL A 120 4.90 -6.51 -1.59
N PHE A 121 4.69 -5.20 -1.50
CA PHE A 121 4.03 -4.42 -2.53
C PHE A 121 5.00 -4.08 -3.65
N VAL A 122 4.70 -4.57 -4.84
CA VAL A 122 5.52 -4.38 -6.04
C VAL A 122 4.88 -3.32 -6.95
N PRO A 123 5.65 -2.41 -7.57
CA PRO A 123 5.10 -1.54 -8.61
C PRO A 123 4.55 -2.37 -9.78
N VAL A 124 3.31 -2.07 -10.22
CA VAL A 124 2.65 -2.78 -11.33
C VAL A 124 3.53 -3.02 -12.58
N PRO A 125 4.35 -2.06 -13.07
CA PRO A 125 5.16 -2.32 -14.27
C PRO A 125 6.27 -3.37 -14.05
N LEU A 126 6.74 -3.56 -12.82
CA LEU A 126 7.82 -4.50 -12.50
C LEU A 126 7.31 -5.92 -12.20
N LEU A 127 6.00 -6.07 -12.00
CA LEU A 127 5.32 -7.31 -11.63
C LEU A 127 5.72 -8.49 -12.55
N ALA A 128 5.68 -8.29 -13.86
CA ALA A 128 6.01 -9.34 -14.84
C ALA A 128 7.48 -9.82 -14.71
N ASN A 129 8.39 -8.94 -14.33
CA ASN A 129 9.79 -9.29 -14.08
C ASN A 129 9.95 -10.05 -12.76
N PHE A 130 9.18 -9.67 -11.73
CA PHE A 130 9.13 -10.43 -10.48
C PHE A 130 8.62 -11.86 -10.71
N HIS A 131 7.56 -12.05 -11.48
CA HIS A 131 7.00 -13.38 -11.78
C HIS A 131 8.05 -14.35 -12.34
N LYS A 132 8.90 -13.90 -13.27
CA LYS A 132 9.97 -14.75 -13.86
C LYS A 132 10.93 -15.34 -12.82
N ILE A 133 11.22 -14.60 -11.76
CA ILE A 133 12.19 -15.00 -10.72
C ILE A 133 11.52 -15.44 -9.41
N GLN A 134 10.20 -15.33 -9.31
CA GLN A 134 9.45 -15.41 -8.05
C GLN A 134 9.62 -16.75 -7.35
N GLN A 135 9.67 -17.86 -8.09
CA GLN A 135 9.86 -19.19 -7.49
C GLN A 135 11.20 -19.31 -6.73
N ARG A 136 12.28 -18.75 -7.28
CA ARG A 136 13.60 -18.77 -6.63
C ARG A 136 13.67 -17.73 -5.51
N LEU A 137 13.19 -16.52 -5.80
CA LEU A 137 13.22 -15.40 -4.87
C LEU A 137 12.42 -15.70 -3.59
N THR A 138 11.23 -16.29 -3.70
CA THR A 138 10.42 -16.68 -2.53
C THR A 138 11.15 -17.68 -1.64
N ARG A 139 11.82 -18.69 -2.21
CA ARG A 139 12.59 -19.69 -1.43
C ARG A 139 13.76 -19.06 -0.67
N GLU A 140 14.49 -18.16 -1.32
CA GLU A 140 15.63 -17.46 -0.70
C GLU A 140 15.18 -16.51 0.41
N LEU A 141 14.08 -15.78 0.21
CA LEU A 141 13.54 -14.91 1.25
C LEU A 141 12.93 -15.70 2.41
N GLU A 142 12.23 -16.81 2.15
CA GLU A 142 11.72 -17.67 3.23
C GLU A 142 12.85 -18.32 4.04
N LYS A 143 14.02 -18.58 3.43
CA LYS A 143 15.21 -19.03 4.18
C LYS A 143 15.73 -17.95 5.14
N LYS A 144 15.64 -16.67 4.77
CA LYS A 144 16.06 -15.53 5.62
C LYS A 144 15.01 -15.17 6.67
N PHE A 145 13.74 -15.33 6.35
CA PHE A 145 12.60 -15.08 7.22
C PHE A 145 11.93 -16.42 7.58
N SER A 146 12.57 -17.17 8.46
CA SER A 146 12.03 -18.44 8.94
C SER A 146 10.62 -18.26 9.51
N ASP A 147 9.75 -19.24 9.29
CA ASP A 147 8.37 -19.27 9.77
C ASP A 147 7.46 -18.15 9.23
N ARG A 148 7.94 -17.37 8.24
CA ARG A 148 7.15 -16.32 7.58
C ARG A 148 6.97 -16.60 6.11
N HIS A 149 5.72 -16.63 5.64
CA HIS A 149 5.43 -16.75 4.22
C HIS A 149 5.58 -15.41 3.51
N VAL A 150 6.39 -15.36 2.46
CA VAL A 150 6.62 -14.12 1.70
C VAL A 150 5.77 -14.14 0.43
N LEU A 151 4.88 -13.16 0.31
CA LEU A 151 3.94 -13.00 -0.80
C LEU A 151 4.18 -11.69 -1.54
N PHE A 152 4.12 -11.76 -2.87
CA PHE A 152 4.22 -10.58 -3.73
C PHE A 152 2.84 -10.16 -4.20
N VAL A 153 2.53 -8.88 -4.02
CA VAL A 153 1.27 -8.29 -4.49
C VAL A 153 1.58 -6.99 -5.19
N ALA A 154 0.99 -6.75 -6.36
CA ALA A 154 1.19 -5.47 -7.01
C ALA A 154 0.40 -4.36 -6.31
N GLN A 155 1.03 -3.19 -6.16
CA GLN A 155 0.40 -2.01 -5.60
C GLN A 155 -0.58 -1.39 -6.63
N ARG A 156 -1.86 -1.79 -6.55
CA ARG A 156 -2.91 -1.29 -7.44
C ARG A 156 -3.74 -0.21 -6.76
N ARG A 157 -3.96 0.92 -7.46
CA ARG A 157 -4.77 2.04 -6.96
C ARG A 157 -6.22 1.96 -7.45
N ILE A 158 -7.14 1.71 -6.53
CA ILE A 158 -8.59 1.74 -6.78
C ILE A 158 -9.06 3.20 -6.88
N LEU A 159 -9.74 3.55 -7.96
CA LEU A 159 -10.43 4.84 -8.08
C LEU A 159 -11.84 4.75 -7.48
N PRO A 160 -12.43 5.82 -6.94
CA PRO A 160 -13.82 5.80 -6.55
C PRO A 160 -14.74 5.63 -7.79
N ARG A 161 -15.92 5.05 -7.61
CA ARG A 161 -16.95 5.04 -8.65
C ARG A 161 -17.44 6.48 -8.85
N PRO A 162 -17.47 7.00 -10.09
CA PRO A 162 -18.05 8.32 -10.33
C PRO A 162 -19.53 8.29 -9.91
N LYS A 163 -19.90 9.16 -8.97
CA LYS A 163 -21.28 9.30 -8.50
C LYS A 163 -21.99 10.32 -9.40
N ARG A 164 -23.30 10.15 -9.61
CA ARG A 164 -24.15 11.03 -10.43
C ARG A 164 -24.47 12.39 -9.74
N SER A 165 -24.10 12.55 -8.47
CA SER A 165 -24.39 13.76 -7.68
C SER A 165 -23.41 14.90 -7.99
N ALA A 166 -23.93 16.12 -8.14
CA ALA A 166 -23.16 17.35 -8.31
C ALA A 166 -22.25 17.68 -7.10
N ASN A 167 -22.56 17.16 -5.91
CA ASN A 167 -21.77 17.34 -4.68
C ASN A 167 -20.66 16.28 -4.52
N SER A 168 -20.52 15.38 -5.49
CA SER A 168 -19.42 14.42 -5.54
C SER A 168 -18.13 15.16 -5.87
N ARG A 169 -17.19 15.23 -4.93
CA ARG A 169 -15.78 15.65 -5.12
C ARG A 169 -14.99 14.79 -6.15
N THR A 170 -15.67 14.07 -7.04
CA THR A 170 -15.04 13.44 -8.20
C THR A 170 -14.99 14.47 -9.32
N THR A 171 -14.05 15.40 -9.21
CA THR A 171 -13.70 16.42 -10.21
C THR A 171 -13.03 15.82 -11.46
N GLN A 172 -13.12 14.50 -11.66
CA GLN A 172 -12.42 13.82 -12.75
C GLN A 172 -13.29 13.82 -14.00
N THR A 173 -12.93 14.70 -14.94
CA THR A 173 -13.53 14.83 -16.27
C THR A 173 -13.24 13.60 -17.15
N GLN A 174 -12.11 12.93 -16.92
CA GLN A 174 -11.70 11.75 -17.67
C GLN A 174 -12.46 10.48 -17.21
N LYS A 175 -12.88 9.66 -18.19
CA LYS A 175 -13.49 8.36 -17.95
C LYS A 175 -12.58 7.45 -17.13
N ARG A 176 -13.13 6.85 -16.07
CA ARG A 176 -12.42 5.88 -15.22
C ARG A 176 -11.98 4.66 -16.04
N PRO A 177 -10.69 4.26 -16.01
CA PRO A 177 -10.23 3.04 -16.66
C PRO A 177 -10.73 1.79 -15.93
N ARG A 178 -11.08 0.74 -16.69
CA ARG A 178 -11.62 -0.53 -16.16
C ARG A 178 -10.63 -1.25 -15.23
N SER A 179 -9.34 -1.17 -15.51
CA SER A 179 -8.26 -1.75 -14.69
C SER A 179 -8.21 -1.20 -13.27
N ARG A 180 -8.75 0.01 -13.03
CA ARG A 180 -8.79 0.67 -11.71
C ARG A 180 -10.16 0.56 -11.05
N THR A 181 -10.94 -0.45 -11.44
CA THR A 181 -12.21 -0.82 -10.79
C THR A 181 -11.97 -1.68 -9.55
N LEU A 182 -12.83 -1.56 -8.52
CA LEU A 182 -12.70 -2.38 -7.31
C LEU A 182 -12.71 -3.87 -7.68
N THR A 183 -13.66 -4.28 -8.53
CA THR A 183 -13.78 -5.67 -8.99
C THR A 183 -12.53 -6.15 -9.73
N ALA A 184 -12.07 -5.41 -10.75
CA ALA A 184 -10.88 -5.80 -11.50
C ALA A 184 -9.61 -5.86 -10.63
N VAL A 185 -9.46 -4.92 -9.68
CA VAL A 185 -8.33 -4.93 -8.75
C VAL A 185 -8.38 -6.13 -7.80
N HIS A 186 -9.57 -6.48 -7.29
CA HIS A 186 -9.74 -7.64 -6.42
C HIS A 186 -9.44 -8.95 -7.15
N ASP A 187 -9.82 -9.07 -8.42
CA ASP A 187 -9.48 -10.23 -9.25
C ASP A 187 -7.98 -10.32 -9.52
N ALA A 188 -7.33 -9.19 -9.81
CA ALA A 188 -5.90 -9.14 -10.05
C ALA A 188 -5.07 -9.42 -8.78
N ILE A 189 -5.54 -9.01 -7.60
CA ILE A 189 -4.89 -9.37 -6.33
C ILE A 189 -4.96 -10.88 -6.09
N LEU A 190 -6.09 -11.54 -6.40
CA LEU A 190 -6.19 -13.00 -6.28
C LEU A 190 -5.18 -13.70 -7.18
N SER A 191 -5.03 -13.25 -8.43
CA SER A 191 -4.06 -13.81 -9.37
C SER A 191 -2.60 -13.64 -8.91
N ASP A 192 -2.24 -12.49 -8.33
CA ASP A 192 -0.88 -12.27 -7.82
C ASP A 192 -0.57 -13.14 -6.60
N LEU A 193 -1.54 -13.30 -5.68
CA LEU A 193 -1.35 -14.08 -4.45
C LEU A 193 -1.03 -15.54 -4.76
N VAL A 194 -1.71 -16.12 -5.74
CA VAL A 194 -1.65 -17.56 -6.02
C VAL A 194 -0.56 -17.93 -7.03
N TYR A 195 0.24 -16.97 -7.53
CA TYR A 195 1.37 -17.29 -8.40
C TYR A 195 2.35 -18.25 -7.69
N PRO A 196 2.79 -19.37 -8.30
CA PRO A 196 2.79 -19.69 -9.74
C PRO A 196 1.54 -20.39 -10.29
N VAL A 197 0.56 -20.66 -9.43
CA VAL A 197 -0.61 -21.48 -9.79
C VAL A 197 -1.69 -20.63 -10.45
N GLU A 198 -2.25 -21.18 -11.51
CA GLU A 198 -3.36 -20.56 -12.21
C GLU A 198 -4.69 -20.94 -11.54
N ILE A 199 -5.62 -19.98 -11.55
CA ILE A 199 -6.96 -20.18 -11.01
C ILE A 199 -7.81 -20.81 -12.11
N VAL A 200 -8.28 -22.04 -11.88
CA VAL A 200 -9.15 -22.78 -12.81
C VAL A 200 -10.58 -22.23 -12.77
N GLY A 201 -11.08 -21.90 -11.58
CA GLY A 201 -12.46 -21.49 -11.39
C GLY A 201 -12.66 -20.59 -10.18
N LYS A 202 -13.73 -19.80 -10.21
CA LYS A 202 -14.17 -18.95 -9.09
C LYS A 202 -15.67 -19.07 -8.93
N ARG A 203 -16.14 -19.40 -7.73
CA ARG A 203 -17.57 -19.44 -7.40
C ARG A 203 -17.83 -18.63 -6.13
N THR A 204 -18.87 -17.81 -6.13
CA THR A 204 -19.29 -17.08 -4.91
C THR A 204 -20.43 -17.84 -4.26
N ARG A 205 -20.20 -18.43 -3.09
CA ARG A 205 -21.28 -18.99 -2.27
C ARG A 205 -21.87 -17.87 -1.41
N THR A 206 -23.18 -17.71 -1.48
CA THR A 206 -23.92 -16.80 -0.58
C THR A 206 -24.62 -17.68 0.45
N LYS A 207 -24.43 -17.38 1.74
CA LYS A 207 -25.12 -18.06 2.85
C LYS A 207 -26.50 -17.41 3.06
N GLU A 208 -27.36 -18.08 3.83
CA GLU A 208 -28.69 -17.58 4.20
C GLU A 208 -28.61 -16.24 4.96
N ASP A 209 -27.55 -16.06 5.75
CA ASP A 209 -27.24 -14.79 6.45
C ASP A 209 -26.86 -13.63 5.51
N GLY A 210 -26.79 -13.86 4.20
CA GLY A 210 -26.34 -12.90 3.19
C GLY A 210 -24.82 -12.75 3.08
N SER A 211 -24.05 -13.41 3.96
CA SER A 211 -22.59 -13.43 3.88
C SER A 211 -22.11 -14.15 2.62
N LYS A 212 -21.10 -13.57 1.97
CA LYS A 212 -20.53 -14.09 0.71
C LYS A 212 -19.14 -14.64 0.95
N THR A 213 -18.94 -15.88 0.55
CA THR A 213 -17.64 -16.55 0.58
C THR A 213 -17.22 -16.90 -0.84
N LEU A 214 -16.04 -16.43 -1.24
CA LEU A 214 -15.46 -16.74 -2.54
C LEU A 214 -14.72 -18.07 -2.44
N LYS A 215 -15.16 -19.07 -3.18
CA LYS A 215 -14.42 -20.33 -3.34
C LYS A 215 -13.64 -20.27 -4.63
N VAL A 216 -12.32 -20.38 -4.52
CA VAL A 216 -11.38 -20.29 -5.64
C VAL A 216 -10.79 -21.67 -5.86
N ILE A 217 -10.93 -22.18 -7.08
CA ILE A 217 -10.45 -23.50 -7.49
C ILE A 217 -9.08 -23.31 -8.14
N LEU A 218 -8.07 -23.95 -7.59
CA LEU A 218 -6.68 -23.92 -8.07
C LEU A 218 -6.37 -25.12 -8.96
N ASP A 219 -5.37 -25.02 -9.83
CA ASP A 219 -4.92 -26.16 -10.63
C ASP A 219 -4.31 -27.25 -9.72
N GLU A 220 -4.55 -28.52 -10.07
CA GLU A 220 -4.16 -29.69 -9.26
C GLU A 220 -2.66 -29.98 -9.35
N LYS A 221 -2.01 -29.59 -10.46
CA LYS A 221 -0.61 -29.90 -10.75
C LYS A 221 0.37 -29.41 -9.69
N GLU A 222 0.06 -28.29 -9.04
CA GLU A 222 0.94 -27.61 -8.10
C GLU A 222 0.49 -27.79 -6.64
N ARG A 223 -0.39 -28.76 -6.38
CA ARG A 223 -0.95 -29.03 -5.05
C ARG A 223 0.13 -29.24 -3.99
N GLY A 224 1.17 -30.01 -4.29
CA GLY A 224 2.24 -30.33 -3.33
C GLY A 224 3.04 -29.12 -2.85
N GLY A 225 3.15 -28.06 -3.66
CA GLY A 225 3.93 -26.87 -3.33
C GLY A 225 3.14 -25.75 -2.66
N VAL A 226 1.80 -25.74 -2.78
CA VAL A 226 0.97 -24.59 -2.43
C VAL A 226 0.06 -24.84 -1.24
N ASP A 227 -0.19 -26.12 -0.91
CA ASP A 227 -1.08 -26.52 0.19
C ASP A 227 -0.72 -25.85 1.53
N HIS A 228 0.56 -25.80 1.87
CA HIS A 228 1.04 -25.19 3.11
C HIS A 228 0.88 -23.65 3.19
N ARG A 229 0.52 -22.98 2.08
CA ARG A 229 0.34 -21.53 1.99
C ARG A 229 -1.13 -21.10 1.89
N LEU A 230 -2.07 -22.04 1.78
CA LEU A 230 -3.49 -21.73 1.54
C LEU A 230 -4.11 -20.84 2.63
N ASP A 231 -3.77 -21.12 3.89
CA ASP A 231 -4.23 -20.33 5.04
C ASP A 231 -3.72 -18.89 4.95
N ALA A 232 -2.46 -18.71 4.54
CA ALA A 232 -1.84 -17.40 4.35
C ALA A 232 -2.54 -16.59 3.25
N TYR A 233 -2.89 -17.22 2.12
CA TYR A 233 -3.61 -16.53 1.06
C TYR A 233 -4.99 -16.06 1.50
N GLY A 234 -5.72 -16.90 2.25
CA GLY A 234 -7.05 -16.58 2.75
C GLY A 234 -7.04 -15.36 3.66
N GLU A 235 -6.15 -15.36 4.66
CA GLU A 235 -6.04 -14.26 5.61
C GLU A 235 -5.48 -12.98 4.97
N VAL A 236 -4.47 -13.09 4.11
CA VAL A 236 -3.93 -11.90 3.41
C VAL A 236 -5.00 -11.27 2.51
N TYR A 237 -5.76 -12.06 1.75
CA TYR A 237 -6.81 -11.51 0.93
C TYR A 237 -7.92 -10.86 1.76
N ARG A 238 -8.28 -11.47 2.89
CA ARG A 238 -9.25 -10.93 3.85
C ARG A 238 -8.79 -9.61 4.43
N ARG A 239 -7.52 -9.46 4.80
CA ARG A 239 -6.94 -8.22 5.33
C ARG A 239 -6.87 -7.10 4.30
N LEU A 240 -6.56 -7.42 3.04
CA LEU A 240 -6.47 -6.43 1.97
C LEU A 240 -7.83 -5.97 1.45
N THR A 241 -8.80 -6.89 1.33
CA THR A 241 -10.06 -6.63 0.62
C THR A 241 -11.31 -6.66 1.49
N GLY A 242 -11.21 -7.21 2.71
CA GLY A 242 -12.34 -7.45 3.61
C GLY A 242 -13.26 -8.60 3.17
N ARG A 243 -12.91 -9.36 2.13
CA ARG A 243 -13.72 -10.49 1.63
C ARG A 243 -13.13 -11.83 2.07
N ALA A 244 -13.98 -12.74 2.51
CA ALA A 244 -13.57 -14.11 2.85
C ALA A 244 -13.39 -14.95 1.58
N VAL A 245 -12.23 -15.61 1.47
CA VAL A 245 -11.89 -16.53 0.39
C VAL A 245 -11.52 -17.89 0.99
N VAL A 246 -11.93 -18.95 0.30
CA VAL A 246 -11.52 -20.33 0.57
C VAL A 246 -10.92 -20.88 -0.71
N PHE A 247 -9.73 -21.44 -0.62
CA PHE A 247 -9.04 -22.09 -1.73
C PHE A 247 -9.32 -23.59 -1.68
N GLU A 248 -9.69 -24.17 -2.81
CA GLU A 248 -10.01 -25.58 -2.96
C GLU A 248 -9.27 -26.13 -4.20
N PHE A 249 -8.85 -27.39 -4.16
CA PHE A 249 -8.40 -28.10 -5.36
C PHE A 249 -9.60 -28.84 -5.98
N PRO A 250 -9.65 -28.98 -7.32
CA PRO A 250 -10.65 -29.85 -7.94
C PRO A 250 -10.46 -31.26 -7.39
N GLN A 251 -11.54 -31.90 -6.96
CA GLN A 251 -11.50 -33.33 -6.72
C GLN A 251 -11.47 -33.99 -8.10
N SER A 252 -10.36 -34.65 -8.41
CA SER A 252 -10.20 -35.51 -9.57
C SER A 252 -11.28 -36.61 -9.51
N GLY A 253 -12.38 -36.41 -10.26
CA GLY A 253 -13.48 -37.38 -10.35
C GLY A 253 -14.82 -36.89 -9.79
N ALA A 254 -15.39 -35.81 -10.35
CA ALA A 254 -16.85 -35.74 -10.44
C ALA A 254 -17.27 -36.50 -11.71
N GLU A 255 -17.11 -37.82 -11.69
CA GLU A 255 -17.76 -38.71 -12.66
C GLU A 255 -19.27 -38.62 -12.39
N PHE A 256 -20.00 -38.10 -13.37
CA PHE A 256 -21.43 -38.26 -13.53
C PHE A 256 -21.67 -39.12 -14.77
#